data_AF-A0A1H7ZPF9-F1
#
_entry.id   AF-A0A1H7ZPF9-F1
#
_cell.length_a   1.000
_cell.length_b   1.000
_cell.length_c   1.000
_cell.angle_alpha   90.00
_cell.angle_beta   90.00
_cell.angle_gamma   90.00
#
_symmetry.space_group_name_H-M   'P 1'
#
loop_
_entity.id
_entity.type
_entity.pdbx_description
1 polymer ?
#
loop_
_entity_poly.entity_id
_entity_poly.type
_entity_poly.pdbx_seq_one_letter_code
_entity_poly.pdbx_strand_id
1 'polypeptide(L)'
;MTHDGLSGLTGLADMVLHGAQARLSRIQQRETDLRAKIAKIGQDRAEIATRLQGPDDAALAAGADGRWLQWIAMRQTHLNTELLQVLELKRLQIIVVRDAFGRASALAALEADAHVARRRQVERRMARDG
;
A
#
# COMPACT_ATOMS: atom_id res chain seq x y z
N MET A 1 28.20 22.24 -6.66
CA MET A 1 27.78 20.86 -6.93
C MET A 1 27.96 20.59 -8.40
N THR A 2 28.65 19.51 -8.76
CA THR A 2 28.83 19.09 -10.15
C THR A 2 27.53 18.52 -10.71
N HIS A 3 27.24 18.72 -11.99
CA HIS A 3 26.05 18.21 -12.68
C HIS A 3 25.87 16.69 -12.49
N ASP A 4 26.99 15.97 -12.46
CA ASP A 4 27.06 14.53 -12.19
C ASP A 4 26.56 14.15 -10.77
N GLY A 5 26.84 14.99 -9.77
CA GLY A 5 26.36 14.77 -8.41
C GLY A 5 24.85 15.00 -8.24
N LEU A 6 24.26 15.90 -9.03
CA LEU A 6 22.82 16.16 -8.98
C LEU A 6 22.03 15.02 -9.65
N SER A 7 22.50 14.55 -10.81
CA SER A 7 21.87 13.43 -11.52
C SER A 7 21.93 12.13 -10.70
N GLY A 8 23.05 11.88 -10.01
CA GLY A 8 23.16 10.77 -9.05
C GLY A 8 22.17 10.86 -7.88
N LEU A 9 21.92 12.07 -7.36
CA LEU A 9 20.93 12.29 -6.30
C LEU A 9 19.49 12.09 -6.80
N THR A 10 19.17 12.55 -8.02
CA THR A 10 17.87 12.29 -8.64
C THR A 10 17.64 10.79 -8.78
N GLY A 11 18.61 10.05 -9.32
CA GLY A 11 18.51 8.59 -9.46
C GLY A 11 18.33 7.86 -8.12
N LEU A 12 19.02 8.30 -7.06
CA LEU A 12 18.82 7.77 -5.71
C LEU A 12 17.41 8.06 -5.17
N ALA A 13 16.91 9.27 -5.35
CA ALA A 13 15.57 9.64 -4.90
C ALA A 13 14.48 8.85 -5.62
N ASP A 14 14.64 8.62 -6.93
CA ASP A 14 13.73 7.78 -7.70
C ASP A 14 13.74 6.34 -7.19
N MET A 15 14.91 5.75 -6.93
CA MET A 15 14.99 4.39 -6.36
C MET A 15 14.30 4.30 -4.99
N VAL A 16 14.47 5.32 -4.14
CA VAL A 16 13.79 5.38 -2.84
C VAL A 16 12.27 5.45 -3.00
N LEU A 17 11.78 6.27 -3.94
CA LEU A 17 10.35 6.38 -4.26
C LEU A 17 9.78 5.05 -4.75
N HIS A 18 10.44 4.41 -5.72
CA HIS A 18 10.02 3.09 -6.22
C HIS A 18 9.97 2.05 -5.11
N GLY A 19 10.99 2.02 -4.24
CA GLY A 19 11.01 1.13 -3.08
C GLY A 19 9.86 1.39 -2.09
N ALA A 20 9.51 2.67 -1.87
CA ALA A 20 8.39 3.04 -1.01
C ALA A 20 7.03 2.65 -1.62
N GLN A 21 6.87 2.81 -2.94
CA GLN A 21 5.67 2.39 -3.67
C GLN A 21 5.51 0.86 -3.67
N ALA A 22 6.60 0.11 -3.90
CA ALA A 22 6.58 -1.35 -3.84
C ALA A 22 6.17 -1.87 -2.45
N ARG A 23 6.65 -1.23 -1.38
CA ARG A 23 6.20 -1.53 -0.01
C ARG A 23 4.70 -1.26 0.18
N LEU A 24 4.21 -0.13 -0.32
CA LEU A 24 2.77 0.20 -0.24
C LEU A 24 1.92 -0.83 -0.99
N SER A 25 2.34 -1.25 -2.18
CA SER A 25 1.63 -2.26 -2.98
C SER A 25 1.51 -3.60 -2.24
N ARG A 26 2.57 -4.06 -1.57
CA ARG A 26 2.53 -5.27 -0.74
C ARG A 26 1.55 -5.15 0.43
N ILE A 27 1.49 -3.98 1.07
CA ILE A 27 0.53 -3.71 2.15
C ILE A 27 -0.91 -3.75 1.61
N GLN A 28 -1.15 -3.16 0.43
CA GLN A 28 -2.47 -3.18 -0.23
C GLN A 28 -2.89 -4.61 -0.61
N GLN A 29 -1.98 -5.44 -1.10
CA GLN A 29 -2.25 -6.86 -1.37
C GLN A 29 -2.66 -7.59 -0.09
N ARG A 30 -1.94 -7.39 1.01
CA ARG A 30 -2.30 -7.98 2.31
C ARG A 30 -3.67 -7.51 2.81
N GLU A 31 -4.00 -6.24 2.62
CA GLU A 31 -5.34 -5.71 2.95
C GLU A 31 -6.42 -6.43 2.15
N THR A 32 -6.25 -6.56 0.83
CA THR A 32 -7.19 -7.25 -0.05
C THR A 32 -7.38 -8.71 0.37
N ASP A 33 -6.29 -9.43 0.66
CA ASP A 33 -6.34 -10.81 1.12
C ASP A 33 -7.11 -10.97 2.44
N LEU A 34 -6.91 -10.06 3.39
CA LEU A 34 -7.63 -10.08 4.67
C LEU A 34 -9.12 -9.81 4.49
N ARG A 35 -9.48 -8.82 3.66
CA ARG A 35 -10.87 -8.53 3.32
C ARG A 35 -11.55 -9.72 2.65
N ALA A 36 -10.86 -10.39 1.72
CA ALA A 36 -11.38 -11.59 1.06
C ALA A 36 -11.61 -12.74 2.07
N LYS A 37 -10.69 -12.96 3.01
CA LYS A 37 -10.85 -13.96 4.07
C LYS A 37 -12.03 -13.66 4.99
N ILE A 38 -12.22 -12.40 5.38
CA ILE A 38 -13.36 -11.97 6.21
C ILE A 38 -14.67 -12.16 5.45
N ALA A 39 -14.72 -11.78 4.17
CA ALA A 39 -15.90 -11.95 3.32
C ALA A 39 -16.28 -13.43 3.18
N LYS A 40 -15.28 -14.31 2.97
CA LYS A 40 -15.50 -15.76 2.89
C LYS A 40 -16.12 -16.34 4.17
N ILE A 41 -15.64 -15.94 5.34
CA ILE A 41 -16.24 -16.36 6.63
C ILE A 41 -17.71 -15.93 6.71
N GLY A 42 -18.03 -14.72 6.22
CA GLY A 42 -19.41 -14.25 6.14
C GLY A 42 -20.29 -15.12 5.23
N GLN A 43 -19.76 -15.54 4.08
CA GLN A 43 -20.44 -16.43 3.13
C GLN A 43 -20.66 -17.83 3.72
N ASP A 44 -19.61 -18.43 4.30
CA ASP A 44 -19.67 -19.76 4.90
C ASP A 44 -20.73 -19.81 6.02
N ARG A 45 -20.85 -18.74 6.83
CA ARG A 45 -21.92 -18.60 7.85
C ARG A 45 -23.31 -18.55 7.24
N ALA A 46 -23.49 -17.79 6.16
CA ALA A 46 -24.78 -17.65 5.50
C ALA A 46 -25.24 -18.97 4.85
N GLU A 47 -24.32 -19.73 4.25
CA GLU A 47 -24.60 -21.04 3.66
C GLU A 47 -25.01 -22.08 4.71
N ILE A 48 -24.39 -22.05 5.90
CA ILE A 48 -24.75 -22.98 6.98
C ILE A 48 -26.11 -22.60 7.57
N ALA A 49 -26.37 -21.30 7.77
CA ALA A 49 -27.66 -20.82 8.23
C ALA A 49 -28.82 -21.20 7.30
N THR A 50 -28.62 -21.21 5.98
CA THR A 50 -29.65 -21.65 5.01
C THR A 50 -29.86 -23.16 5.00
N ARG A 51 -28.82 -23.97 5.20
CA ARG A 51 -28.94 -25.45 5.29
C ARG A 51 -29.69 -25.92 6.54
N LEU A 52 -29.57 -25.19 7.65
CA LEU A 52 -30.16 -25.55 8.95
C LEU A 52 -31.66 -25.20 9.11
N GLN A 53 -32.30 -24.62 8.10
CA GLN A 53 -33.75 -24.30 8.12
C GLN A 53 -34.67 -25.51 7.79
N GLY A 54 -34.13 -26.73 7.71
CA GLY A 54 -34.90 -27.96 7.51
C GLY A 54 -35.64 -28.43 8.78
N PRO A 55 -36.81 -29.10 8.65
CA PRO A 55 -37.73 -29.37 9.76
C PRO A 55 -37.23 -30.35 10.85
N ASP A 56 -36.19 -31.16 10.61
CA ASP A 56 -35.80 -32.25 11.52
C ASP A 56 -34.56 -31.98 12.41
N ASP A 57 -33.90 -30.82 12.29
CA ASP A 57 -32.52 -30.65 12.83
C ASP A 57 -32.33 -29.58 13.92
N ALA A 58 -33.40 -28.91 14.36
CA ALA A 58 -33.30 -27.71 15.22
C ALA A 58 -32.60 -27.96 16.58
N ALA A 59 -32.73 -29.15 17.17
CA ALA A 59 -32.13 -29.51 18.46
C ALA A 59 -30.68 -30.04 18.35
N LEU A 60 -30.31 -30.63 17.21
CA LEU A 60 -28.94 -31.09 16.92
C LEU A 60 -28.05 -29.92 16.47
N ALA A 61 -28.63 -28.99 15.69
CA ALA A 61 -28.02 -27.72 15.27
C ALA A 61 -27.59 -26.88 16.47
N ALA A 62 -28.42 -26.75 17.50
CA ALA A 62 -28.18 -25.89 18.65
C ALA A 62 -26.97 -26.29 19.53
N GLY A 63 -26.59 -27.58 19.57
CA GLY A 63 -25.54 -28.10 20.46
C GLY A 63 -24.13 -28.20 19.82
N ALA A 64 -24.06 -28.58 18.54
CA ALA A 64 -22.80 -28.66 17.79
C ALA A 64 -22.31 -27.29 17.30
N ASP A 65 -23.23 -26.33 17.09
CA ASP A 65 -22.91 -24.99 16.60
C ASP A 65 -22.15 -24.13 17.60
N GLY A 66 -22.34 -24.30 18.92
CA GLY A 66 -21.75 -23.37 19.90
C GLY A 66 -20.23 -23.24 19.81
N ARG A 67 -19.51 -24.36 19.71
CA ARG A 67 -18.04 -24.37 19.56
C ARG A 67 -17.59 -23.89 18.19
N TRP A 68 -18.33 -24.23 17.13
CA TRP A 68 -18.04 -23.78 15.77
C TRP A 68 -18.26 -22.27 15.60
N LEU A 69 -19.38 -21.74 16.12
CA LEU A 69 -19.68 -20.31 16.17
C LEU A 69 -18.65 -19.55 17.01
N GLN A 70 -18.23 -20.09 18.14
CA GLN A 70 -17.18 -19.49 18.96
C GLN A 70 -15.83 -19.46 18.21
N TRP A 71 -15.47 -20.56 17.54
CA TRP A 71 -14.27 -20.62 16.70
C TRP A 71 -14.32 -19.59 15.56
N ILE A 72 -15.46 -19.44 14.89
CA ILE A 72 -15.68 -18.41 13.86
C ILE A 72 -15.56 -17.00 14.43
N ALA A 73 -16.19 -16.73 15.57
CA ALA A 73 -16.12 -15.42 16.21
C ALA A 73 -14.67 -15.07 16.59
N MET A 74 -13.93 -16.02 17.17
CA MET A 74 -12.50 -15.84 17.45
C MET A 74 -11.69 -15.58 16.18
N ARG A 75 -11.95 -16.34 15.11
CA ARG A 75 -11.26 -16.19 13.82
C ARG A 75 -11.54 -14.83 13.20
N GLN A 76 -12.78 -14.36 13.23
CA GLN A 76 -13.19 -13.07 12.70
C GLN A 76 -12.57 -11.91 13.49
N THR A 77 -12.57 -11.99 14.83
CA THR A 77 -11.91 -10.99 15.69
C THR A 77 -10.41 -10.91 15.40
N HIS A 78 -9.74 -12.05 15.24
CA HIS A 78 -8.32 -12.10 14.90
C HIS A 78 -8.04 -11.47 13.52
N LEU A 79 -8.81 -11.82 12.49
CA LEU A 79 -8.65 -11.23 11.15
C LEU A 79 -8.95 -9.73 11.12
N ASN A 80 -9.95 -9.27 11.87
CA ASN A 80 -10.24 -7.84 12.00
C ASN A 80 -9.11 -7.09 12.70
N THR A 81 -8.49 -7.70 13.72
CA THR A 81 -7.32 -7.13 14.41
C THR A 81 -6.14 -7.02 13.45
N GLU A 82 -5.84 -8.07 12.68
CA GLU A 82 -4.82 -8.02 11.63
C GLU A 82 -5.14 -6.93 10.59
N LEU A 83 -6.40 -6.79 10.18
CA LEU A 83 -6.82 -5.77 9.22
C LEU A 83 -6.57 -4.36 9.77
N LEU A 84 -6.91 -4.09 11.02
CA LEU A 84 -6.64 -2.80 11.67
C LEU A 84 -5.14 -2.48 11.71
N GLN A 85 -4.30 -3.48 12.02
CA GLN A 85 -2.84 -3.32 11.99
C GLN A 85 -2.34 -3.00 10.58
N VAL A 86 -2.83 -3.71 9.56
CA VAL A 86 -2.46 -3.48 8.16
C VAL A 86 -2.91 -2.10 7.68
N LEU A 87 -4.09 -1.64 8.09
CA LEU A 87 -4.58 -0.30 7.78
C LEU A 87 -3.70 0.78 8.41
N GLU A 88 -3.24 0.58 9.65
CA GLU A 88 -2.31 1.52 10.29
C GLU A 88 -0.94 1.54 9.58
N LEU A 89 -0.40 0.37 9.23
CA LEU A 89 0.82 0.27 8.42
C LEU A 89 0.66 0.97 7.07
N LYS A 90 -0.50 0.83 6.41
CA LYS A 90 -0.81 1.51 5.16
C LYS A 90 -0.82 3.02 5.34
N ARG A 91 -1.45 3.52 6.40
CA ARG A 91 -1.51 4.95 6.74
C ARG A 91 -0.10 5.54 6.90
N LEU A 92 0.76 4.86 7.65
CA LEU A 92 2.15 5.27 7.84
C LEU A 92 2.95 5.20 6.52
N GLN A 93 2.77 4.15 5.74
CA GLN A 93 3.49 3.98 4.48
C GLN A 93 3.09 5.02 3.43
N ILE A 94 1.84 5.49 3.42
CA ILE A 94 1.41 6.60 2.56
C ILE A 94 2.20 7.87 2.86
N ILE A 95 2.48 8.16 4.14
CA ILE A 95 3.30 9.33 4.53
C ILE A 95 4.72 9.19 3.97
N VAL A 96 5.30 7.99 4.06
CA VAL A 96 6.65 7.69 3.52
C VAL A 96 6.70 7.87 2.00
N VAL A 97 5.70 7.36 1.27
CA VAL A 97 5.61 7.52 -0.19
C VAL A 97 5.49 9.00 -0.55
N ARG A 98 4.68 9.77 0.18
CA ARG A 98 4.51 11.21 -0.05
C ARG A 98 5.82 11.97 0.16
N ASP A 99 6.57 11.68 1.22
CA ASP A 99 7.87 12.31 1.47
C ASP A 99 8.89 11.97 0.37
N ALA A 100 9.01 10.68 0.02
CA ALA A 100 9.89 10.23 -1.05
C ALA A 100 9.54 10.90 -2.40
N PHE A 101 8.25 11.01 -2.72
CA PHE A 101 7.78 11.68 -3.93
C PHE A 101 8.12 13.16 -3.94
N GLY A 102 7.93 13.85 -2.82
CA GLY A 102 8.29 15.26 -2.68
C GLY A 102 9.78 15.50 -2.92
N ARG A 103 10.65 14.65 -2.34
CA ARG A 103 12.11 14.72 -2.55
C ARG A 103 12.50 14.45 -4.00
N ALA A 104 11.96 13.40 -4.61
CA ALA A 104 12.23 13.07 -6.02
C ALA A 104 11.79 14.23 -6.95
N SER A 105 10.60 14.78 -6.71
CA SER A 105 10.07 15.91 -7.47
C SER A 105 10.94 17.17 -7.33
N ALA A 106 11.39 17.48 -6.12
CA ALA A 106 12.27 18.62 -5.87
C ALA A 106 13.63 18.48 -6.57
N LEU A 107 14.23 17.28 -6.53
CA LEU A 107 15.50 17.01 -7.20
C LEU A 107 15.36 17.08 -8.73
N ALA A 108 14.30 16.50 -9.28
CA ALA A 108 14.00 16.60 -10.72
C ALA A 108 13.83 18.06 -11.18
N ALA A 109 13.16 18.90 -10.37
CA ALA A 109 13.02 20.32 -10.67
C ALA A 109 14.38 21.05 -10.66
N LEU A 110 15.21 20.80 -9.64
CA LEU A 110 16.57 21.37 -9.56
C LEU A 110 17.44 20.93 -10.75
N GLU A 111 17.30 19.69 -11.21
CA GLU A 111 18.03 19.17 -12.37
C GLU A 111 17.58 19.87 -13.66
N ALA A 112 16.29 20.03 -13.86
CA ALA A 112 15.74 20.79 -14.97
C ALA A 112 16.25 22.24 -15.00
N ASP A 113 16.23 22.92 -13.84
CA ASP A 113 16.72 24.30 -13.71
C ASP A 113 18.23 24.40 -14.01
N ALA A 114 19.03 23.46 -13.51
CA ALA A 114 20.46 23.39 -13.78
C ALA A 114 20.76 23.20 -15.27
N HIS A 115 19.98 22.36 -15.96
CA HIS A 115 20.09 22.17 -17.41
C HIS A 115 19.77 23.45 -18.19
N VAL A 116 18.70 24.15 -17.83
CA VAL A 116 18.32 25.42 -18.47
C VAL A 116 19.38 26.49 -18.25
N ALA A 117 19.87 26.65 -17.02
CA ALA A 117 20.92 27.61 -16.68
C ALA A 117 22.20 27.36 -17.50
N ARG A 118 22.58 26.09 -17.67
CA ARG A 118 23.76 25.71 -18.44
C ARG A 118 23.61 26.00 -19.93
N ARG A 119 22.45 25.70 -20.53
CA ARG A 119 22.16 26.05 -21.94
C ARG A 119 22.32 27.55 -22.19
N ARG A 120 21.71 28.37 -21.33
CA ARG A 120 21.83 29.84 -21.40
C ARG A 120 23.27 30.32 -21.26
N GLN A 121 24.08 29.67 -20.43
CA GLN A 121 25.48 30.04 -20.26
C GLN A 121 26.33 29.72 -21.50
N VAL A 122 26.06 28.60 -22.18
CA VAL A 122 26.72 28.24 -23.44
C VAL A 122 26.33 29.20 -24.55
N GLU A 123 25.04 29.51 -24.71
CA GLU A 123 24.54 30.48 -25.70
C GLU A 123 25.19 31.86 -25.51
N ARG A 124 25.30 32.34 -24.27
CA ARG A 124 25.95 33.62 -23.95
C ARG A 124 27.45 33.64 -24.25
N ARG A 125 28.15 32.51 -24.16
CA ARG A 125 29.58 32.40 -24.52
C ARG A 125 29.74 32.45 -26.04
N MET A 126 28.93 31.66 -26.76
CA MET A 126 28.94 31.67 -28.24
C MET A 126 28.61 33.03 -28.82
N ALA A 127 27.69 33.79 -28.21
CA ALA A 127 27.35 35.15 -28.64
C ALA A 127 28.39 36.23 -28.27
N ARG A 128 29.40 35.89 -27.44
CA ARG A 128 30.50 36.79 -27.07
C ARG A 128 31.76 36.56 -27.89
N ASP A 129 31.94 35.34 -28.38
CA ASP A 129 33.12 34.88 -29.11
C ASP A 129 32.95 34.91 -30.64
N GLY A 130 31.77 35.32 -31.14
CA GLY A 130 31.45 35.54 -32.55
C GLY A 130 31.04 36.98 -32.82
#